data_AF-A0A2T6GC37-F1
#
_entry.id   AF-A0A2T6GC37-F1
#
_cell.length_a   1.000
_cell.length_b   1.000
_cell.length_c   1.000
_cell.angle_alpha   90.00
_cell.angle_beta   90.00
_cell.angle_gamma   90.00
#
_symmetry.space_group_name_H-M   'P 1'
#
loop_
_entity.id
_entity.type
_entity.pdbx_description
1 polymer ?
#
loop_
_entity_poly.entity_id
_entity_poly.type
_entity_poly.pdbx_seq_one_letter_code
_entity_poly.pdbx_strand_id
1 'polypeptide(L)'
;MIRVLRLNELLVAHNCLHAISIQLNEDGVAYDLSLSISDSEKAGADVVCVRFIDISHFASRDIGGGLTQLMHMTVSQLDSGFDRMRYQLVDLEDNKLSFYFSSFSVE
;
A
#
# COMPACT_ATOMS: atom_id res chain seq x y z
N MET A 1 1.15 17.31 1.99
CA MET A 1 1.70 16.07 1.42
C MET A 1 2.60 15.41 2.44
N ILE A 2 2.30 14.17 2.81
CA ILE A 2 3.15 13.35 3.69
C ILE A 2 4.39 12.95 2.88
N ARG A 3 5.57 12.96 3.51
CA ARG A 3 6.82 12.51 2.88
C ARG A 3 6.92 10.99 2.93
N VAL A 4 7.63 10.37 1.99
CA VAL A 4 7.86 8.91 1.95
C VAL A 4 8.37 8.37 3.28
N LEU A 5 9.29 9.07 3.95
CA LEU A 5 9.78 8.68 5.28
C LEU A 5 8.64 8.49 6.29
N ARG A 6 7.69 9.42 6.32
CA ARG A 6 6.56 9.37 7.24
C ARG A 6 5.53 8.31 6.84
N LEU A 7 5.40 8.02 5.56
CA LEU A 7 4.61 6.88 5.09
C LEU A 7 5.24 5.56 5.57
N ASN A 8 6.56 5.41 5.48
CA ASN A 8 7.25 4.21 5.99
C ASN A 8 7.08 4.05 7.51
N GLU A 9 7.22 5.12 8.29
CA GLU A 9 6.94 5.08 9.73
C GLU A 9 5.50 4.61 10.01
N LEU A 10 4.53 5.07 9.22
CA LEU A 10 3.14 4.70 9.34
C LEU A 10 2.90 3.22 9.01
N LEU A 11 3.49 2.73 7.92
CA LEU A 11 3.38 1.34 7.47
C LEU A 11 4.04 0.35 8.44
N VAL A 12 5.12 0.76 9.11
CA VAL A 12 5.76 -0.04 10.17
C VAL A 12 4.89 -0.10 11.43
N ALA A 13 4.23 1.02 11.78
CA ALA A 13 3.36 1.08 12.95
C ALA A 13 2.02 0.36 12.74
N HIS A 14 1.55 0.22 11.50
CA HIS A 14 0.26 -0.38 11.16
C HIS A 14 0.48 -1.50 10.14
N ASN A 15 0.53 -2.74 10.60
CA ASN A 15 0.84 -3.91 9.77
C ASN A 15 -0.34 -4.90 9.67
N CYS A 16 -1.42 -4.71 10.43
CA CYS A 16 -2.59 -5.56 10.38
C CYS A 16 -3.47 -5.13 9.20
N LEU A 17 -3.62 -5.99 8.20
CA LEU A 17 -4.41 -5.70 7.00
C LEU A 17 -5.90 -5.90 7.27
N HIS A 18 -6.69 -4.85 7.05
CA HIS A 18 -8.17 -4.92 7.11
C HIS A 18 -8.78 -5.08 5.73
N ALA A 19 -8.34 -4.26 4.77
CA ALA A 19 -8.89 -4.27 3.43
C ALA A 19 -7.87 -3.79 2.38
N ILE A 20 -7.99 -4.36 1.19
CA ILE A 20 -7.40 -3.82 -0.04
C ILE A 20 -8.57 -3.58 -1.00
N SER A 21 -8.67 -2.37 -1.53
CA SER A 21 -9.65 -2.02 -2.55
C SER A 21 -8.92 -1.47 -3.76
N ILE A 22 -9.30 -1.92 -4.96
CA ILE A 22 -8.80 -1.41 -6.22
C ILE A 22 -9.95 -0.76 -6.96
N GLN A 23 -9.76 0.49 -7.37
CA GLN A 23 -10.73 1.27 -8.12
C GLN A 23 -10.18 1.59 -9.50
N LEU A 24 -10.92 1.21 -10.54
CA LEU A 24 -10.62 1.66 -11.90
C LEU A 24 -10.92 3.15 -12.04
N ASN A 25 -10.04 3.85 -12.73
CA ASN A 25 -10.24 5.22 -13.16
C ASN A 25 -11.40 5.27 -14.17
N GLU A 26 -12.01 6.45 -14.37
CA GLU A 26 -13.10 6.64 -15.34
C GLU A 26 -12.73 6.18 -16.76
N ASP A 27 -11.46 6.36 -17.14
CA ASP A 27 -10.92 6.00 -18.44
C ASP A 27 -10.64 4.48 -18.57
N GLY A 28 -10.65 3.74 -17.46
CA GLY A 28 -10.39 2.29 -17.40
C GLY A 28 -8.95 1.87 -17.67
N VAL A 29 -8.03 2.82 -17.89
CA VAL A 29 -6.62 2.55 -18.27
C VAL A 29 -5.68 2.45 -17.06
N ALA A 30 -6.07 3.07 -15.95
CA ALA A 30 -5.30 3.05 -14.71
C ALA A 30 -6.19 2.62 -13.55
N TYR A 31 -5.55 2.37 -12.42
CA TYR A 31 -6.17 1.87 -11.21
C TYR A 31 -5.57 2.57 -10.00
N ASP A 32 -6.39 2.93 -9.02
CA ASP A 32 -5.95 3.39 -7.71
C ASP A 32 -6.16 2.26 -6.69
N LEU A 33 -5.35 2.25 -5.63
CA LEU A 33 -5.45 1.26 -4.56
C LEU A 33 -5.61 1.94 -3.21
N SER A 34 -6.62 1.53 -2.45
CA SER A 34 -6.76 1.89 -1.03
C SER A 34 -6.34 0.72 -0.16
N LEU A 35 -5.42 0.98 0.77
CA LEU A 35 -4.89 0.04 1.75
C LEU A 35 -5.35 0.46 3.14
N SER A 36 -6.17 -0.36 3.77
CA SER A 36 -6.68 -0.13 5.13
C SER A 36 -5.93 -1.02 6.12
N ILE A 37 -5.22 -0.40 7.05
CA ILE A 37 -4.29 -1.05 7.99
C ILE A 37 -4.48 -0.53 9.42
N SER A 38 -4.24 -1.36 10.42
CA SER A 38 -4.25 -0.99 11.83
C SER A 38 -2.99 -1.45 12.56
N ASP A 39 -2.81 -0.97 13.79
CA ASP A 39 -1.77 -1.39 14.72
C ASP A 39 -2.12 -2.69 15.48
N SER A 40 -3.35 -3.20 15.30
CA SER A 40 -3.92 -4.27 16.11
C SER A 40 -5.03 -5.01 15.38
N GLU A 41 -5.09 -6.33 15.58
CA GLU A 41 -6.10 -7.25 15.04
C GLU A 41 -7.46 -7.15 15.77
N LYS A 42 -7.53 -6.38 16.84
CA LYS A 42 -8.74 -6.28 17.67
C LYS A 42 -9.85 -5.55 16.92
N ALA A 43 -11.08 -6.02 17.12
CA ALA A 43 -12.27 -5.30 16.66
C ALA A 43 -12.29 -3.88 17.27
N GLY A 44 -12.47 -2.88 16.42
CA GLY A 44 -12.50 -1.47 16.81
C GLY A 44 -11.13 -0.80 16.98
N ALA A 45 -10.03 -1.45 16.54
CA ALA A 45 -8.75 -0.77 16.41
C ALA A 45 -8.84 0.39 15.39
N ASP A 46 -8.06 1.44 15.62
CA ASP A 46 -8.01 2.57 14.70
C ASP A 46 -7.41 2.13 13.36
N VAL A 47 -8.13 2.42 12.27
CA VAL A 47 -7.74 2.04 10.91
C VAL A 47 -7.24 3.28 10.19
N VAL A 48 -6.03 3.18 9.64
CA VAL A 48 -5.48 4.15 8.71
C VAL A 48 -5.74 3.68 7.28
N CYS A 49 -6.21 4.59 6.43
CA CYS A 49 -6.38 4.34 5.01
C CYS A 49 -5.30 5.08 4.22
N VAL A 50 -4.51 4.34 3.45
CA VAL A 50 -3.54 4.91 2.49
C VAL A 50 -4.06 4.67 1.09
N ARG A 51 -4.24 5.76 0.33
CA ARG A 51 -4.62 5.71 -1.07
C ARG A 51 -3.38 5.90 -1.94
N PHE A 52 -3.11 4.94 -2.81
CA PHE A 52 -2.04 4.94 -3.80
C PHE A 52 -2.63 5.21 -5.18
N ILE A 53 -2.02 6.14 -5.91
CA ILE A 53 -2.54 6.68 -7.16
C ILE A 53 -1.78 6.11 -8.36
N ASP A 54 -2.52 5.71 -9.39
CA ASP A 54 -1.98 5.17 -10.64
C ASP A 54 -1.02 4.01 -10.35
N ILE A 55 -1.57 2.92 -9.81
CA ILE A 55 -0.81 1.72 -9.46
C ILE A 55 -0.53 0.86 -10.69
N SER A 56 0.59 0.15 -10.67
CA SER A 56 0.94 -0.86 -11.68
C SER A 56 1.72 -2.02 -11.08
N HIS A 57 1.81 -3.12 -11.84
CA HIS A 57 2.49 -4.36 -11.41
C HIS A 57 2.02 -4.85 -10.02
N PHE A 58 0.71 -4.76 -9.76
CA PHE A 58 0.12 -5.28 -8.54
C PHE A 58 0.33 -6.79 -8.46
N ALA A 59 1.06 -7.20 -7.43
CA ALA A 59 1.23 -8.60 -7.07
C ALA A 59 0.81 -8.78 -5.61
N SER A 60 0.00 -9.80 -5.38
CA SER A 60 -0.35 -10.25 -4.04
C SER A 60 -0.26 -11.77 -3.97
N ARG A 61 0.10 -12.28 -2.79
CA ARG A 61 0.14 -13.71 -2.49
C ARG A 61 -0.29 -13.94 -1.05
N ASP A 62 -0.95 -15.06 -0.82
CA ASP A 62 -1.28 -15.52 0.54
C ASP A 62 -2.06 -14.49 1.38
N ILE A 63 -2.78 -13.55 0.72
CA ILE A 63 -3.67 -12.59 1.35
C ILE A 63 -5.06 -13.20 1.48
N GLY A 64 -5.64 -13.14 2.68
CA GLY A 64 -6.98 -13.64 2.97
C GLY A 64 -6.99 -14.97 3.74
N GLY A 65 -8.18 -15.50 4.01
CA GLY A 65 -8.35 -16.72 4.83
C GLY A 65 -8.24 -16.49 6.34
N GLY A 66 -8.11 -15.24 6.79
CA GLY A 66 -8.02 -14.86 8.19
C GLY A 66 -7.32 -13.52 8.37
N LEU A 67 -6.79 -13.30 9.57
CA LEU A 67 -5.96 -12.14 9.88
C LEU A 67 -4.67 -12.19 9.04
N THR A 68 -4.42 -11.14 8.27
CA THR A 68 -3.21 -11.01 7.44
C THR A 68 -2.36 -9.87 7.99
N GLN A 69 -1.09 -10.16 8.29
CA GLN A 69 -0.12 -9.14 8.71
C GLN A 69 0.94 -8.92 7.62
N LEU A 70 1.25 -7.65 7.36
CA LEU A 70 2.23 -7.15 6.40
C LEU A 70 3.40 -6.53 7.18
N MET A 71 4.21 -7.38 7.79
CA MET A 71 5.13 -7.05 8.88
C MET A 71 6.34 -6.20 8.47
N HIS A 72 6.68 -6.11 7.18
CA HIS A 72 7.80 -5.31 6.70
C HIS A 72 7.51 -4.58 5.38
N MET A 73 6.45 -3.78 5.36
CA MET A 73 6.17 -2.90 4.23
C MET A 73 7.15 -1.73 4.17
N THR A 74 7.69 -1.49 2.98
CA THR A 74 8.52 -0.32 2.69
C THR A 74 8.11 0.34 1.39
N VAL A 75 8.25 1.65 1.35
CA VAL A 75 8.13 2.50 0.18
C VAL A 75 9.49 3.10 -0.14
N SER A 76 9.93 2.90 -1.37
CA SER A 76 11.14 3.49 -1.92
C SER A 76 10.82 4.39 -3.10
N GLN A 77 11.59 5.47 -3.27
CA GLN A 77 11.55 6.27 -4.48
C GLN A 77 12.34 5.54 -5.58
N LEU A 78 11.79 5.52 -6.78
CA LEU A 78 12.45 4.97 -7.94
C LEU A 78 13.36 6.05 -8.56
N ASP A 79 14.62 5.71 -8.78
CA ASP A 79 15.56 6.51 -9.58
C ASP A 79 15.50 6.14 -11.07
N SER A 80 14.50 5.37 -11.47
CA SER A 80 14.30 4.96 -12.85
C SER A 80 13.57 6.07 -13.62
N GLY A 81 14.02 6.37 -14.84
CA GLY A 81 13.40 7.36 -15.74
C GLY A 81 12.02 6.96 -16.27
N PHE A 82 11.24 6.17 -15.52
CA PHE A 82 9.84 5.92 -15.79
C PHE A 82 9.05 7.20 -15.47
N ASP A 83 8.55 7.84 -16.52
CA ASP A 83 8.04 9.22 -16.44
C ASP A 83 6.81 9.38 -15.50
N ARG A 84 6.09 8.28 -15.23
CA ARG A 84 4.85 8.28 -14.42
C ARG A 84 4.95 7.60 -13.05
N MET A 85 5.74 6.53 -12.94
CA MET A 85 5.86 5.76 -11.70
C MET A 85 7.04 6.28 -10.88
N ARG A 86 6.77 6.71 -9.65
CA ARG A 86 7.77 7.37 -8.80
C ARG A 86 8.20 6.55 -7.62
N TYR A 87 7.37 5.59 -7.21
CA TYR A 87 7.56 4.85 -5.98
C TYR A 87 7.23 3.37 -6.17
N GLN A 88 7.80 2.55 -5.29
CA GLN A 88 7.49 1.15 -5.15
C GLN A 88 7.12 0.85 -3.70
N LEU A 89 6.01 0.15 -3.48
CA LEU A 89 5.71 -0.52 -2.22
C LEU A 89 6.08 -2.00 -2.34
N VAL A 90 6.74 -2.54 -1.32
CA VAL A 90 7.01 -3.97 -1.20
C VAL A 90 6.95 -4.40 0.27
N ASP A 91 6.32 -5.54 0.53
CA ASP A 91 6.48 -6.28 1.78
C ASP A 91 7.75 -7.13 1.73
N LEU A 92 8.78 -6.78 2.50
CA LEU A 92 10.10 -7.40 2.40
C LEU A 92 10.22 -8.76 3.10
N GLU A 93 9.32 -9.08 4.02
CA GLU A 93 9.41 -10.33 4.78
C GLU A 93 8.91 -11.50 3.95
N ASP A 94 7.66 -11.43 3.52
CA ASP A 94 7.01 -12.51 2.80
C ASP A 94 6.70 -12.15 1.35
N ASN A 95 7.01 -10.95 0.85
CA ASN A 95 6.59 -10.51 -0.49
C ASN A 95 5.07 -10.68 -0.72
N LYS A 96 4.25 -10.52 0.33
CA LYS A 96 2.79 -10.69 0.24
C LYS A 96 2.13 -9.66 -0.63
N LEU A 97 2.73 -8.48 -0.74
CA LEU A 97 2.18 -7.35 -1.46
C LEU A 97 3.31 -6.55 -2.10
N SER A 98 3.19 -6.25 -3.39
CA SER A 98 4.08 -5.32 -4.08
C SER A 98 3.38 -4.63 -5.25
N PHE A 99 3.71 -3.36 -5.48
CA PHE A 99 3.25 -2.60 -6.64
C PHE A 99 4.07 -1.31 -6.81
N TYR A 100 4.00 -0.72 -8.01
CA TYR A 100 4.47 0.63 -8.28
C TYR A 100 3.33 1.62 -8.23
N PHE A 101 3.63 2.89 -7.96
CA PHE A 101 2.63 3.96 -7.94
C PHE A 101 3.24 5.35 -8.21
N SER A 102 2.39 6.29 -8.61
CA SER A 102 2.79 7.67 -8.95
C SER A 102 2.83 8.62 -7.76
N SER A 103 1.83 8.51 -6.87
CA SER A 103 1.66 9.36 -5.70
C SER A 103 0.74 8.71 -4.67
N PHE A 104 0.60 9.31 -3.49
CA PHE A 104 -0.22 8.77 -2.41
C PHE A 104 -0.84 9.87 -1.55
N SER A 105 -1.91 9.52 -0.84
CA SER A 105 -2.51 10.28 0.26
C SER A 105 -2.83 9.36 1.43
N VAL A 106 -2.80 9.91 2.64
CA VAL A 106 -3.28 9.23 3.85
C VAL A 106 -4.52 9.98 4.29
N GLU A 107 -5.59 9.24 4.54
CA GLU A 107 -6.87 9.75 5.04
C GLU A 107 -6.94 9.67 6.57
#